data_AF-A0A1X1Y423-F1
#
_entry.id   AF-A0A1X1Y423-F1
#
_cell.length_a   1.000
_cell.length_b   1.000
_cell.length_c   1.000
_cell.angle_alpha   90.00
_cell.angle_beta   90.00
_cell.angle_gamma   90.00
#
_symmetry.space_group_name_H-M   'P 1'
#
loop_
_entity.id
_entity.type
_entity.pdbx_description
1 polymer ?
#
loop_
_entity_poly.entity_id
_entity_poly.type
_entity_poly.pdbx_seq_one_letter_code
_entity_poly.pdbx_strand_id
1 'polypeptide(L)'
;MAALVADQVHRLMPRGGAHLVVGEVPAAQGIADIVAVRFDTDALRTRLSSGIGPVTSPLRVRVLHVLREDRYVRSATLAAYVGTNASALTRSTLKPLAELGLVELQKGLVRSTGAWRPVAAHLTAVELKLSKWRDALRQADNFAISADRSWMVLRDDP
;
A
#
# COMPACT_ATOMS: atom_id res chain seq x y z
N MET A 1 23.11 8.57 10.74
CA MET A 1 21.85 9.13 11.27
C MET A 1 20.67 8.23 10.94
N ALA A 2 20.40 7.94 9.67
CA ALA A 2 19.28 7.08 9.24
C ALA A 2 19.24 5.71 9.94
N ALA A 3 20.37 5.00 10.05
CA ALA A 3 20.42 3.70 10.75
C ALA A 3 20.05 3.79 12.24
N LEU A 4 20.48 4.86 12.93
CA LEU A 4 20.14 5.08 14.33
C LEU A 4 18.65 5.41 14.48
N VAL A 5 18.10 6.24 13.59
CA VAL A 5 16.67 6.54 13.58
C VAL A 5 15.86 5.29 13.23
N ALA A 6 16.30 4.45 12.31
CA ALA A 6 15.63 3.20 11.95
C ALA A 6 15.52 2.23 13.16
N ASP A 7 16.57 2.12 13.98
CA ASP A 7 16.52 1.35 15.24
C ASP A 7 15.51 1.94 16.23
N GLN A 8 15.46 3.27 16.37
CA GLN A 8 14.49 3.92 17.26
C GLN A 8 13.05 3.79 16.75
N VAL A 9 12.84 3.92 15.44
CA VAL A 9 11.52 3.74 14.81
C VAL A 9 10.98 2.34 15.09
N HIS A 10 11.82 1.31 15.09
CA HIS A 10 11.42 -0.05 15.49
C HIS A 10 10.78 -0.11 16.88
N ARG A 11 11.28 0.69 17.85
CA ARG A 11 10.76 0.74 19.22
C ARG A 11 9.44 1.49 19.34
N LEU A 12 9.19 2.43 18.44
CA LEU A 12 8.00 3.28 18.41
C LEU A 12 6.84 2.69 17.60
N MET A 13 7.11 1.66 16.79
CA MET A 13 6.08 0.94 16.05
C MET A 13 5.07 0.25 16.98
N PRO A 14 3.78 0.17 16.60
CA PRO A 14 2.80 -0.61 17.34
C PRO A 14 3.30 -2.03 17.61
N ARG A 15 3.09 -2.55 18.82
CA ARG A 15 3.57 -3.89 19.21
C ARG A 15 2.88 -5.01 18.40
N GLY A 16 3.61 -6.10 18.21
CA GLY A 16 3.13 -7.35 17.61
C GLY A 16 3.14 -7.37 16.08
N GLY A 17 3.22 -8.56 15.49
CA GLY A 17 3.32 -8.76 14.04
C GLY A 17 4.75 -8.61 13.50
N ALA A 18 4.93 -8.88 12.22
CA ALA A 18 6.21 -8.69 11.53
C ALA A 18 6.39 -7.21 11.14
N HIS A 19 7.57 -6.65 11.41
CA HIS A 19 7.92 -5.28 11.06
C HIS A 19 9.02 -5.26 10.00
N LEU A 20 9.00 -4.22 9.17
CA LEU A 20 10.09 -3.88 8.26
C LEU A 20 10.29 -2.37 8.28
N VAL A 21 11.56 -1.95 8.36
CA VAL A 21 11.95 -0.54 8.22
C VAL A 21 12.87 -0.45 7.01
N VAL A 22 12.53 0.46 6.10
CA VAL A 22 13.23 0.66 4.82
C VAL A 22 13.56 2.13 4.68
N GLY A 23 14.75 2.44 4.16
CA GLY A 23 15.15 3.81 3.83
C GLY A 23 14.83 4.19 2.38
N GLU A 24 14.70 5.48 2.12
CA GLU A 24 14.58 6.09 0.78
C GLU A 24 13.47 5.46 -0.07
N VAL A 25 12.23 5.53 0.43
CA VAL A 25 11.09 4.90 -0.23
C VAL A 25 10.31 5.93 -1.05
N PRO A 26 10.14 5.72 -2.37
CA PRO A 26 9.25 6.54 -3.18
C PRO A 26 7.81 6.47 -2.64
N ALA A 27 7.21 7.64 -2.40
CA ALA A 27 5.86 7.78 -1.88
C ALA A 27 4.95 8.49 -2.90
N ALA A 28 3.68 8.68 -2.55
CA ALA A 28 2.74 9.41 -3.40
C ALA A 28 3.24 10.84 -3.73
N GLN A 29 3.99 11.46 -2.82
CA GLN A 29 4.58 12.77 -3.00
C GLN A 29 6.03 12.80 -2.50
N GLY A 30 6.99 12.59 -3.41
CA GLY A 30 8.42 12.62 -3.10
C GLY A 30 8.97 11.28 -2.61
N ILE A 31 10.08 11.33 -1.88
CA ILE A 31 10.78 10.18 -1.32
C ILE A 31 10.76 10.35 0.20
N ALA A 32 10.24 9.37 0.92
CA ALA A 32 10.31 9.33 2.37
C ALA A 32 11.69 8.79 2.79
N ASP A 33 12.36 9.48 3.71
CA ASP A 33 13.68 9.06 4.19
C ASP A 33 13.64 7.68 4.83
N ILE A 34 12.59 7.41 5.62
CA ILE A 34 12.35 6.10 6.25
C ILE A 34 10.86 5.77 6.19
N VAL A 35 10.53 4.52 5.87
CA VAL A 35 9.19 3.95 6.00
C VAL A 35 9.26 2.71 6.89
N ALA A 36 8.41 2.67 7.90
CA ALA A 36 8.17 1.50 8.73
C ALA A 36 6.81 0.90 8.42
N VAL A 37 6.78 -0.41 8.21
CA VAL A 37 5.55 -1.16 7.94
C VAL A 37 5.41 -2.24 9.00
N ARG A 38 4.25 -2.30 9.65
CA ARG A 38 3.78 -3.49 10.36
C ARG A 38 2.86 -4.27 9.45
N PHE A 39 3.17 -5.54 9.24
CA PHE A 39 2.37 -6.41 8.40
C PHE A 39 1.23 -7.05 9.17
N ASP A 40 0.08 -7.18 8.51
CA ASP A 40 -0.95 -8.15 8.86
C ASP A 40 -0.39 -9.54 8.55
N THR A 41 -0.04 -10.27 9.61
CA THR A 41 0.63 -11.57 9.48
C THR A 41 -0.32 -12.64 8.95
N ASP A 42 -1.63 -12.53 9.23
CA ASP A 42 -2.63 -13.48 8.73
C ASP A 42 -2.89 -13.24 7.24
N ALA A 43 -3.01 -11.97 6.82
CA ALA A 43 -3.10 -11.63 5.41
C ALA A 43 -1.84 -12.05 4.63
N LEU A 44 -0.65 -11.83 5.20
CA LEU A 44 0.61 -12.25 4.59
C LEU A 44 0.69 -13.77 4.45
N ARG A 45 0.36 -14.53 5.51
CA ARG A 45 0.34 -15.99 5.50
C ARG A 45 -0.67 -16.52 4.48
N THR A 46 -1.87 -15.97 4.46
CA THR A 46 -2.93 -16.36 3.51
C THR A 46 -2.48 -16.16 2.06
N ARG A 47 -1.82 -15.03 1.76
CA ARG A 47 -1.30 -14.78 0.41
C ARG A 47 -0.19 -15.76 0.04
N LEU A 48 0.75 -16.03 0.97
CA LEU A 48 1.83 -16.98 0.73
C LEU A 48 1.31 -18.40 0.50
N SER A 49 0.36 -18.87 1.32
CA SER A 49 -0.23 -20.21 1.17
C SER A 49 -1.04 -20.35 -0.12
N SER A 50 -1.60 -19.26 -0.63
CA SER A 50 -2.35 -19.22 -1.89
C SER A 50 -1.48 -18.90 -3.11
N GLY A 51 -0.15 -18.81 -2.96
CA GLY A 51 0.77 -18.48 -4.05
C GLY A 51 0.62 -17.07 -4.62
N ILE A 52 -0.03 -16.16 -3.88
CA ILE A 52 -0.31 -14.78 -4.32
C ILE A 52 0.90 -13.90 -4.03
N GLY A 53 1.72 -13.70 -5.06
CA GLY A 53 2.85 -12.78 -5.02
C GLY A 53 2.46 -11.29 -4.91
N PRO A 54 3.44 -10.37 -4.86
CA PRO A 54 3.20 -8.93 -4.83
C PRO A 54 2.39 -8.43 -6.03
N VAL A 55 1.43 -7.52 -5.79
CA VAL A 55 0.68 -6.84 -6.86
C VAL A 55 1.26 -5.45 -7.02
N THR A 56 2.14 -5.28 -8.01
CA THR A 56 2.95 -4.06 -8.18
C THR A 56 2.30 -3.01 -9.08
N SER A 57 1.29 -3.38 -9.86
CA SER A 57 0.58 -2.44 -10.74
C SER A 57 -0.42 -1.60 -9.94
N PRO A 58 -0.31 -0.25 -9.95
CA PRO A 58 -1.26 0.62 -9.26
C PRO A 58 -2.70 0.45 -9.75
N LEU A 59 -2.89 0.16 -11.04
CA LEU A 59 -4.22 -0.10 -11.59
C LEU A 59 -4.82 -1.39 -11.02
N ARG A 60 -4.03 -2.46 -10.91
CA ARG A 60 -4.48 -3.72 -10.29
C ARG A 60 -4.85 -3.53 -8.83
N VAL A 61 -4.03 -2.79 -8.07
CA VAL A 61 -4.32 -2.48 -6.66
C VAL A 61 -5.62 -1.69 -6.53
N ARG A 62 -5.83 -0.65 -7.35
CA ARG A 62 -7.09 0.12 -7.35
C ARG A 62 -8.31 -0.75 -7.66
N VAL A 63 -8.21 -1.64 -8.64
CA VAL A 63 -9.29 -2.58 -8.96
C VAL A 63 -9.63 -3.47 -7.77
N LEU A 64 -8.61 -4.09 -7.15
CA LEU A 64 -8.81 -4.99 -6.01
C LEU A 64 -9.37 -4.26 -4.78
N HIS A 65 -9.00 -3.00 -4.58
CA HIS A 65 -9.50 -2.18 -3.48
C HIS A 65 -10.99 -1.82 -3.60
N VAL A 66 -11.51 -1.71 -4.83
CA VAL A 66 -12.90 -1.29 -5.10
C VAL A 66 -13.86 -2.49 -5.13
N LEU A 67 -13.36 -3.66 -5.52
CA LEU A 67 -14.15 -4.88 -5.58
C LEU A 67 -14.46 -5.40 -4.17
N ARG A 68 -15.63 -6.01 -4.03
CA ARG A 68 -16.04 -6.71 -2.80
C ARG A 68 -16.34 -8.16 -3.13
N GLU A 69 -16.27 -9.01 -2.11
CA GLU A 69 -16.51 -10.45 -2.21
C GLU A 69 -18.01 -10.79 -2.32
N ASP A 70 -18.85 -9.97 -1.68
CA ASP A 70 -20.30 -10.17 -1.55
C ASP A 70 -21.12 -9.72 -2.77
N ARG A 71 -20.48 -9.08 -3.77
CA ARG A 71 -21.20 -8.54 -4.93
C ARG A 71 -20.40 -8.56 -6.22
N TYR A 72 -21.10 -8.89 -7.31
CA TYR A 72 -20.62 -8.68 -8.67
C TYR A 72 -20.84 -7.23 -9.12
N VAL A 73 -19.87 -6.70 -9.87
CA VAL A 73 -19.91 -5.37 -10.48
C VAL A 73 -19.72 -5.51 -11.99
N ARG A 74 -20.42 -4.69 -12.78
CA ARG A 74 -20.19 -4.66 -14.24
C ARG A 74 -18.79 -4.14 -14.55
N SER A 75 -18.07 -4.83 -15.42
CA SER A 75 -16.72 -4.44 -15.85
C SER A 75 -16.71 -3.04 -16.47
N ALA A 76 -17.78 -2.63 -17.15
CA ALA A 76 -17.94 -1.28 -17.67
C ALA A 76 -18.02 -0.22 -16.56
N THR A 77 -18.76 -0.49 -15.48
CA THR A 77 -18.85 0.39 -14.31
C THR A 77 -17.49 0.52 -13.62
N LEU A 78 -16.81 -0.61 -13.43
CA LEU A 78 -15.46 -0.61 -12.85
C LEU A 78 -14.47 0.17 -13.74
N ALA A 79 -14.55 0.00 -15.06
CA ALA A 79 -13.70 0.71 -16.01
C ALA A 79 -13.90 2.22 -15.97
N ALA A 80 -15.16 2.67 -15.91
CA ALA A 80 -15.47 4.09 -15.73
C ALA A 80 -14.89 4.62 -14.41
N TYR A 81 -15.02 3.87 -13.31
CA TYR A 81 -14.48 4.26 -12.01
C TYR A 81 -12.96 4.42 -12.00
N VAL A 82 -12.23 3.51 -12.64
CA VAL A 82 -10.75 3.55 -12.69
C VAL A 82 -10.21 4.37 -13.88
N GLY A 83 -11.08 5.04 -14.65
CA GLY A 83 -10.70 5.94 -15.73
C GLY A 83 -10.14 5.24 -16.98
N THR A 84 -10.75 4.13 -17.41
CA THR A 84 -10.31 3.38 -18.60
C THR A 84 -11.49 2.78 -19.38
N ASN A 85 -11.21 2.11 -20.50
CA ASN A 85 -12.22 1.39 -21.27
C ASN A 85 -12.35 -0.08 -20.82
N ALA A 86 -13.56 -0.63 -20.87
CA ALA A 86 -13.86 -1.96 -20.33
C ALA A 86 -13.08 -3.09 -21.00
N SER A 87 -12.86 -3.01 -22.32
CA SER A 87 -12.12 -4.02 -23.08
C SER A 87 -10.64 -4.04 -22.67
N ALA A 88 -10.01 -2.86 -22.58
CA ALA A 88 -8.64 -2.72 -22.13
C ALA A 88 -8.48 -3.15 -20.67
N LEU A 89 -9.39 -2.74 -19.78
CA LEU A 89 -9.38 -3.18 -18.38
C LEU A 89 -9.45 -4.71 -18.27
N THR A 90 -10.36 -5.30 -19.03
CA THR A 90 -10.56 -6.77 -19.01
C THR A 90 -9.28 -7.48 -19.43
N ARG A 91 -8.67 -7.06 -20.53
CA ARG A 91 -7.47 -7.68 -21.09
C ARG A 91 -6.21 -7.45 -20.24
N SER A 92 -5.97 -6.23 -19.78
CA SER A 92 -4.71 -5.87 -19.10
C SER A 92 -4.71 -6.17 -17.60
N THR A 93 -5.91 -6.21 -16.99
CA THR A 93 -6.07 -6.22 -15.54
C THR A 93 -6.95 -7.36 -15.07
N LEU A 94 -8.21 -7.46 -15.53
CA LEU A 94 -9.14 -8.44 -14.94
C LEU A 94 -8.78 -9.89 -15.26
N LYS A 95 -8.38 -10.19 -16.50
CA LYS A 95 -7.94 -11.54 -16.89
C LYS A 95 -6.69 -11.97 -16.10
N PRO A 96 -5.59 -11.19 -16.04
CA PRO A 96 -4.45 -11.53 -15.20
C PRO A 96 -4.80 -11.68 -13.71
N LEU A 97 -5.72 -10.87 -13.18
CA LEU A 97 -6.16 -11.02 -11.80
C LEU A 97 -6.97 -12.30 -11.59
N ALA A 98 -7.77 -12.72 -12.58
CA ALA A 98 -8.53 -13.97 -12.52
C ALA A 98 -7.61 -15.20 -12.63
N GLU A 99 -6.58 -15.13 -13.46
CA GLU A 99 -5.53 -16.16 -13.56
C GLU A 99 -4.78 -16.36 -12.24
N LEU A 100 -4.62 -15.28 -11.46
CA LEU A 100 -4.07 -15.31 -10.10
C LEU A 100 -5.10 -15.69 -9.02
N GLY A 101 -6.34 -15.99 -9.39
CA GLY A 101 -7.41 -16.33 -8.44
C GLY A 101 -7.86 -15.17 -7.55
N LEU A 102 -7.56 -13.92 -7.92
CA LEU A 102 -7.89 -12.73 -7.11
C LEU A 102 -9.26 -12.14 -7.42
N VAL A 103 -9.79 -12.43 -8.60
CA VAL A 103 -11.13 -12.01 -9.02
C VAL A 103 -11.81 -13.13 -9.79
N GLU A 104 -13.13 -13.13 -9.77
CA GLU A 104 -13.94 -13.99 -10.62
C GLU A 104 -14.61 -13.17 -11.71
N LEU A 105 -14.67 -13.73 -12.92
CA LEU A 105 -15.30 -13.10 -14.08
C LEU A 105 -16.51 -13.92 -14.55
N GLN A 106 -17.64 -13.25 -14.76
CA GLN A 106 -18.87 -13.88 -15.24
C GLN A 106 -19.60 -12.97 -16.22
N LYS A 107 -19.59 -13.29 -17.52
CA LYS A 107 -20.35 -12.56 -18.56
C LYS A 107 -20.26 -11.03 -18.45
N GLY A 108 -19.05 -10.49 -18.29
CA GLY A 108 -18.81 -9.05 -18.14
C GLY A 108 -19.02 -8.49 -16.73
N LEU A 109 -19.35 -9.34 -15.75
CA LEU A 109 -19.32 -9.04 -14.34
C LEU A 109 -17.99 -9.49 -13.71
N VAL A 110 -17.61 -8.82 -12.62
CA VAL A 110 -16.42 -9.12 -11.84
C VAL A 110 -16.72 -9.00 -10.35
N ARG A 111 -16.17 -9.91 -9.53
CA ARG A 111 -16.14 -9.79 -8.06
C ARG A 111 -14.76 -10.15 -7.52
N SER A 112 -14.46 -9.71 -6.30
CA SER A 112 -13.28 -10.20 -5.57
C SER A 112 -13.51 -11.62 -5.08
N THR A 113 -12.46 -12.44 -5.02
CA THR A 113 -12.51 -13.75 -4.35
C THR A 113 -12.24 -13.65 -2.84
N GLY A 114 -11.92 -12.46 -2.33
CA GLY A 114 -11.49 -12.26 -0.94
C GLY A 114 -10.05 -12.71 -0.67
N ALA A 115 -9.39 -13.37 -1.64
CA ALA A 115 -8.03 -13.89 -1.50
C ALA A 115 -6.96 -12.78 -1.46
N TRP A 116 -7.26 -11.61 -2.05
CA TRP A 116 -6.42 -10.42 -1.88
C TRP A 116 -6.86 -9.61 -0.67
N ARG A 117 -5.90 -9.34 0.21
CA ARG A 117 -6.02 -8.38 1.30
C ARG A 117 -4.76 -7.50 1.36
N PRO A 118 -4.88 -6.22 1.74
CA PRO A 118 -3.72 -5.41 2.09
C PRO A 118 -2.88 -6.11 3.15
N VAL A 119 -1.56 -6.20 2.92
CA VAL A 119 -0.65 -6.84 3.87
C VAL A 119 -0.08 -5.84 4.88
N ALA A 120 -0.15 -4.54 4.61
CA ALA A 120 0.24 -3.51 5.56
C ALA A 120 -0.92 -3.29 6.54
N ALA A 121 -0.70 -3.60 7.82
CA ALA A 121 -1.63 -3.30 8.91
C ALA A 121 -1.37 -1.91 9.52
N HIS A 122 -0.15 -1.40 9.37
CA HIS A 122 0.21 -0.05 9.77
C HIS A 122 1.41 0.43 8.97
N LEU A 123 1.39 1.67 8.49
CA LEU A 123 2.47 2.32 7.77
C LEU A 123 2.82 3.65 8.45
N THR A 124 4.09 3.81 8.80
CA THR A 124 4.64 5.04 9.38
C THR A 124 5.71 5.58 8.45
N ALA A 125 5.52 6.80 7.95
CA ALA A 125 6.55 7.54 7.22
C ALA A 125 7.33 8.43 8.18
N VAL A 126 8.64 8.54 7.97
CA VAL A 126 9.54 9.35 8.80
C VAL A 126 10.43 10.18 7.90
N GLU A 127 10.40 11.50 8.11
CA GLU A 127 11.25 12.48 7.43
C GLU A 127 12.37 12.95 8.38
N LEU A 128 13.61 12.98 7.90
CA LEU A 128 14.81 13.35 8.63
C LEU A 128 15.30 14.74 8.17
N LYS A 129 15.08 15.80 8.95
CA LYS A 129 15.58 17.15 8.57
C LYS A 129 16.32 17.87 9.68
N LEU A 130 17.40 18.55 9.26
CA LEU A 130 18.36 19.24 10.12
C LEU A 130 18.09 20.75 10.28
N SER A 131 17.60 21.44 9.24
CA SER A 131 17.56 22.92 9.27
C SER A 131 16.31 23.56 8.66
N LYS A 132 15.46 22.79 7.96
CA LYS A 132 14.26 23.29 7.26
C LYS A 132 13.00 22.62 7.79
N TRP A 133 12.75 22.77 9.10
CA TRP A 133 11.64 22.10 9.79
C TRP A 133 10.25 22.44 9.20
N ARG A 134 10.06 23.65 8.66
CA ARG A 134 8.79 24.03 8.00
C ARG A 134 8.54 23.24 6.71
N ASP A 135 9.59 23.03 5.91
CA ASP A 135 9.49 22.20 4.70
C ASP A 135 9.28 20.74 5.06
N ALA A 136 9.97 20.26 6.09
CA ALA A 136 9.83 18.91 6.61
C ALA A 136 8.41 18.64 7.14
N LEU A 137 7.81 19.59 7.85
CA LEU A 137 6.43 19.48 8.33
C LEU A 137 5.45 19.35 7.15
N ARG A 138 5.62 20.17 6.11
CA ARG A 138 4.81 20.07 4.89
C ARG A 138 4.99 18.71 4.19
N GLN A 139 6.21 18.19 4.11
CA GLN A 139 6.45 16.86 3.54
C GLN A 139 5.85 15.74 4.38
N ALA A 140 5.98 15.83 5.71
CA ALA A 140 5.36 14.91 6.63
C ALA A 140 3.83 14.92 6.51
N ASP A 141 3.21 16.09 6.36
CA ASP A 141 1.77 16.25 6.10
C ASP A 141 1.37 15.59 4.77
N ASN A 142 2.17 15.78 3.72
CA ASN A 142 1.94 15.12 2.43
C ASN A 142 1.98 13.59 2.52
N PHE A 143 2.80 13.02 3.41
CA PHE A 143 2.83 11.57 3.61
C PHE A 143 1.60 11.02 4.34
N ALA A 144 0.83 11.85 5.07
CA ALA A 144 -0.41 11.42 5.70
C ALA A 144 -1.47 10.94 4.67
N ILE A 145 -1.31 11.29 3.39
CA ILE A 145 -2.14 10.75 2.29
C ILE A 145 -1.90 9.23 2.08
N SER A 146 -0.70 8.75 2.39
CA SER A 146 -0.24 7.39 2.09
C SER A 146 0.24 6.58 3.30
N ALA A 147 0.22 7.17 4.50
CA ALA A 147 0.69 6.57 5.74
C ALA A 147 -0.33 6.78 6.86
N ASP A 148 -0.47 5.79 7.74
CA ASP A 148 -1.32 5.90 8.94
C ASP A 148 -0.73 6.89 9.94
N ARG A 149 0.59 7.05 9.94
CA ARG A 149 1.34 8.01 10.74
C ARG A 149 2.47 8.63 9.95
N SER A 150 2.77 9.88 10.26
CA SER A 150 3.92 10.58 9.71
C SER A 150 4.66 11.27 10.85
N TRP A 151 5.97 11.04 10.93
CA TRP A 151 6.83 11.64 11.94
C TRP A 151 7.90 12.49 11.27
N MET A 152 8.25 13.58 11.95
CA MET A 152 9.41 14.39 11.63
C MET A 152 10.43 14.20 12.74
N VAL A 153 11.63 13.78 12.39
CA VAL A 153 12.74 13.71 13.35
C VAL A 153 13.57 14.96 13.19
N LEU A 154 13.61 15.75 14.26
CA LEU A 154 14.49 16.89 14.40
C LEU A 154 15.75 16.46 15.14
N ARG A 155 16.89 17.00 14.72
CA ARG A 155 18.11 16.92 15.52
C ARG A 155 18.07 18.06 16.54
N ASP A 156 18.34 17.75 17.80
CA ASP A 156 18.73 18.77 18.78
C ASP A 156 20.13 19.24 18.39
N ASP A 157 20.24 20.48 17.90
CA ASP A 157 21.53 21.16 17.78
C ASP A 157 21.84 21.78 19.16
N PRO A 158 22.96 21.41 19.82
CA PRO A 158 23.36 22.03 21.09
C PRO A 158 23.79 23.49 20.92
#